data_AF-D1QNR8-F1
#
_entry.id   AF-D1QNR8-F1
#
_cell.length_a   1.000
_cell.length_b   1.000
_cell.length_c   1.000
_cell.angle_alpha   90.00
_cell.angle_beta   90.00
_cell.angle_gamma   90.00
#
_symmetry.space_group_name_H-M   'P 1'
#
loop_
_entity.id
_entity.type
_entity.pdbx_description
1 polymer ?
#
loop_
_entity_poly.entity_id
_entity_poly.type
_entity_poly.pdbx_seq_one_letter_code
_entity_poly.pdbx_strand_id
1 'polypeptide(L)'
;MKTTTKIILGLIAASYLMLVMTSTMSLEQPARIFQTSIRGTLKTQKLTAIQAFVALDPYDEESQNYIIELVSDDNAREITVDYPSELVEVKMKGTMLDIITSSEVGKTKAEGRTFEIVEKKEEEKTSEEGYDIDYSSQTAVIIVNMPKATLLQLLANPKSLNLKGGSLNIANLKADTFDFRRKVELLLDGCDFQQATIDIGTHGLGLTDTHIGQFTFFATEDTINSRSTTISEGKGTAIENLLLRTNTDMNLDYSCYKHINVEQYGQTMVSINFTNVSRKCSLK
;
A
#
# COMPACT_ATOMS: atom_id res chain seq x y z
N MET A 1 -57.14 -6.58 -48.44
CA MET A 1 -56.82 -6.65 -46.99
C MET A 1 -55.54 -7.42 -46.62
N LYS A 2 -54.89 -8.20 -47.50
CA LYS A 2 -53.70 -9.00 -47.11
C LYS A 2 -52.36 -8.23 -47.09
N THR A 3 -52.24 -7.13 -47.82
CA THR A 3 -50.97 -6.38 -47.98
C THR A 3 -50.72 -5.40 -46.83
N THR A 4 -51.77 -4.72 -46.36
CA THR A 4 -51.70 -3.73 -45.28
C THR A 4 -51.30 -4.35 -43.93
N THR A 5 -51.79 -5.56 -43.63
CA THR A 5 -51.44 -6.30 -42.41
C THR A 5 -49.96 -6.70 -42.36
N LYS A 6 -49.36 -7.03 -43.51
CA LYS A 6 -47.92 -7.37 -43.59
C LYS A 6 -47.02 -6.15 -43.36
N ILE A 7 -47.45 -4.97 -43.82
CA ILE A 7 -46.72 -3.71 -43.62
C ILE A 7 -46.73 -3.31 -42.14
N ILE A 8 -47.89 -3.42 -41.47
CA ILE A 8 -48.02 -3.08 -40.04
C ILE A 8 -47.20 -4.05 -39.16
N LEU A 9 -47.26 -5.36 -39.44
CA LEU A 9 -46.43 -6.35 -38.72
C LEU A 9 -44.93 -6.13 -38.95
N GLY A 10 -44.52 -5.73 -40.15
CA GLY A 10 -43.12 -5.38 -40.45
C GLY A 10 -42.64 -4.14 -39.69
N LEU A 11 -43.49 -3.12 -39.54
CA LEU A 11 -43.19 -1.91 -38.78
C LEU A 11 -43.07 -2.17 -37.27
N ILE A 12 -43.92 -3.04 -36.71
CA ILE A 12 -43.84 -3.45 -35.30
C ILE A 12 -42.56 -4.26 -35.05
N ALA A 13 -42.24 -5.21 -35.93
CA ALA A 13 -41.01 -6.00 -35.81
C ALA A 13 -39.75 -5.11 -35.89
N ALA A 14 -39.72 -4.14 -36.81
CA ALA A 14 -38.59 -3.22 -36.94
C ALA A 14 -38.43 -2.28 -35.72
N SER A 15 -39.53 -1.87 -35.09
CA SER A 15 -39.48 -1.02 -33.89
C SER A 15 -39.04 -1.81 -32.65
N TYR A 16 -39.45 -3.07 -32.50
CA TYR A 16 -38.90 -3.97 -31.48
C TYR A 16 -37.40 -4.24 -31.71
N LEU A 17 -36.98 -4.44 -32.97
CA LEU A 17 -35.57 -4.68 -33.29
C LEU A 17 -34.71 -3.44 -33.06
N MET A 18 -35.22 -2.22 -33.31
CA MET A 18 -34.55 -0.98 -32.90
C MET A 18 -34.47 -0.85 -31.38
N LEU A 19 -35.52 -1.20 -30.62
CA LEU A 19 -35.52 -1.10 -29.16
C LEU A 19 -34.60 -2.13 -28.49
N VAL A 20 -34.43 -3.30 -29.12
CA VAL A 20 -33.46 -4.33 -28.72
C VAL A 20 -32.04 -3.92 -29.10
N MET A 21 -31.82 -3.34 -30.28
CA MET A 21 -30.50 -2.84 -30.69
C MET A 21 -30.05 -1.61 -29.88
N THR A 22 -30.96 -0.73 -29.45
CA THR A 22 -30.63 0.40 -28.57
C THR A 22 -30.42 -0.01 -27.12
N SER A 23 -30.93 -1.16 -26.68
CA SER A 23 -30.67 -1.68 -25.33
C SER A 23 -29.42 -2.56 -25.25
N THR A 24 -28.91 -3.07 -26.37
CA THR A 24 -27.65 -3.85 -26.42
C THR A 24 -26.42 -3.01 -26.77
N MET A 25 -26.59 -1.83 -27.37
CA MET A 25 -25.53 -0.82 -27.40
C MET A 25 -25.54 -0.05 -26.08
N SER A 26 -25.11 -0.71 -25.00
CA SER A 26 -24.55 0.01 -23.87
C SER A 26 -23.34 0.76 -24.41
N LEU A 27 -23.52 2.03 -24.76
CA LEU A 27 -22.44 2.99 -24.88
C LEU A 27 -21.90 3.17 -23.45
N GLU A 28 -21.17 2.16 -22.96
CA GLU A 28 -20.38 2.32 -21.75
C GLU A 28 -19.52 3.55 -21.99
N GLN A 29 -19.74 4.57 -21.15
CA GLN A 29 -18.97 5.78 -21.25
C GLN A 29 -17.50 5.39 -21.03
N PRO A 30 -16.57 5.94 -21.83
CA PRO A 30 -15.16 5.60 -21.68
C PRO A 30 -14.74 5.83 -20.24
N ALA A 31 -13.91 4.92 -19.71
CA ALA A 31 -13.43 4.99 -18.35
C ALA A 31 -12.78 6.34 -18.09
N ARG A 32 -13.07 6.93 -16.93
CA ARG A 32 -12.43 8.19 -16.54
C ARG A 32 -10.97 7.91 -16.17
N ILE A 33 -10.05 8.70 -16.68
CA ILE A 33 -8.62 8.52 -16.39
C ILE A 33 -8.24 9.46 -15.24
N PHE A 34 -7.58 8.92 -14.22
CA PHE A 34 -6.95 9.67 -13.13
C PHE A 34 -5.44 9.45 -13.13
N GLN A 35 -4.68 10.52 -12.97
CA GLN A 35 -3.22 10.48 -13.06
C GLN A 35 -2.55 10.54 -11.68
N THR A 36 -1.66 9.60 -11.40
CA THR A 36 -0.80 9.64 -10.18
C THR A 36 0.24 10.76 -10.24
N SER A 37 0.65 11.14 -11.46
CA SER A 37 1.67 12.16 -11.74
C SER A 37 1.23 13.60 -11.44
N ILE A 38 -0.07 13.87 -11.33
CA ILE A 38 -0.57 15.19 -10.97
C ILE A 38 -0.52 15.32 -9.46
N ARG A 39 0.52 15.99 -8.97
CA ARG A 39 0.85 16.10 -7.55
C ARG A 39 0.34 17.39 -6.93
N GLY A 40 -0.26 17.28 -5.76
CA GLY A 40 -0.53 18.39 -4.85
C GLY A 40 0.47 18.40 -3.70
N THR A 41 0.67 19.58 -3.10
CA THR A 41 1.56 19.74 -1.95
C THR A 41 0.86 20.48 -0.82
N LEU A 42 0.95 19.94 0.40
CA LEU A 42 0.55 20.61 1.64
C LEU A 42 1.78 20.83 2.52
N LYS A 43 1.85 21.99 3.18
CA LYS A 43 2.93 22.34 4.11
C LYS A 43 2.37 22.61 5.50
N THR A 44 3.03 22.10 6.53
CA THR A 44 2.65 22.35 7.93
C THR A 44 3.87 22.37 8.84
N GLN A 45 3.75 23.05 9.97
CA GLN A 45 4.80 23.15 10.99
C GLN A 45 4.67 22.07 12.08
N LYS A 46 3.50 21.45 12.22
CA LYS A 46 3.22 20.46 13.26
C LYS A 46 2.35 19.35 12.72
N LEU A 47 2.70 18.12 13.11
CA LEU A 47 1.96 16.91 12.83
C LEU A 47 2.02 16.01 14.06
N THR A 48 0.87 15.60 14.57
CA THR A 48 0.77 14.72 15.75
C THR A 48 0.02 13.43 15.46
N ALA A 49 -0.70 13.38 14.35
CA ALA A 49 -1.44 12.20 13.92
C ALA A 49 -1.71 12.24 12.40
N ILE A 50 -1.89 11.07 11.81
CA ILE A 50 -2.32 10.86 10.44
C ILE A 50 -3.55 9.94 10.49
N GLN A 51 -4.61 10.35 9.81
CA GLN A 51 -5.75 9.48 9.52
C GLN A 51 -5.92 9.37 8.00
N ALA A 52 -6.16 8.16 7.52
CA ALA A 52 -6.30 7.90 6.10
C ALA A 52 -7.48 6.99 5.82
N PHE A 53 -8.37 7.45 4.94
CA PHE A 53 -9.49 6.69 4.39
C PHE A 53 -10.42 6.05 5.44
N VAL A 54 -10.49 6.65 6.63
CA VAL A 54 -11.24 6.13 7.79
C VAL A 54 -12.75 6.00 7.56
N ALA A 55 -13.29 6.70 6.55
CA ALA A 55 -14.70 6.62 6.16
C ALA A 55 -15.00 5.47 5.17
N LEU A 56 -13.97 4.80 4.63
CA LEU A 56 -14.15 3.67 3.71
C LEU A 56 -14.37 2.36 4.47
N ASP A 57 -15.09 1.44 3.83
CA ASP A 57 -15.25 0.07 4.33
C ASP A 57 -13.88 -0.64 4.27
N PRO A 58 -13.40 -1.26 5.38
CA PRO A 58 -12.11 -1.98 5.40
C PRO A 58 -12.03 -3.18 4.45
N TYR A 59 -13.16 -3.71 4.00
CA TYR A 59 -13.23 -4.87 3.11
C TYR A 59 -13.41 -4.48 1.65
N ASP A 60 -13.48 -3.18 1.35
CA ASP A 60 -13.44 -2.66 0.00
C ASP A 60 -12.03 -2.84 -0.56
N GLU A 61 -11.88 -3.49 -1.72
CA GLU A 61 -10.60 -3.70 -2.39
C GLU A 61 -9.88 -2.36 -2.63
N GLU A 62 -10.64 -1.28 -2.82
CA GLU A 62 -10.11 0.07 -3.02
C GLU A 62 -9.50 0.69 -1.75
N SER A 63 -9.86 0.17 -0.56
CA SER A 63 -9.23 0.59 0.70
C SER A 63 -7.77 0.13 0.82
N GLN A 64 -7.28 -0.70 -0.11
CA GLN A 64 -5.92 -1.27 -0.06
C GLN A 64 -4.94 -0.61 -1.04
N ASN A 65 -5.39 0.25 -1.96
CA ASN A 65 -4.55 0.77 -3.04
C ASN A 65 -3.90 2.13 -2.72
N TYR A 66 -3.34 2.27 -1.52
CA TYR A 66 -2.52 3.44 -1.18
C TYR A 66 -1.34 3.09 -0.27
N ILE A 67 -0.29 3.90 -0.38
CA ILE A 67 0.90 3.86 0.45
C ILE A 67 1.04 5.21 1.13
N ILE A 68 1.24 5.21 2.44
CA ILE A 68 1.74 6.39 3.15
C ILE A 68 3.21 6.18 3.39
N GLU A 69 4.03 7.02 2.79
CA GLU A 69 5.47 7.02 2.97
C GLU A 69 5.86 8.13 3.94
N LEU A 70 6.45 7.76 5.07
CA LEU A 70 6.98 8.68 6.06
C LEU A 70 8.49 8.79 5.88
N VAL A 71 8.96 9.94 5.41
CA VAL A 71 10.38 10.17 5.11
C VAL A 71 11.01 11.00 6.22
N SER A 72 12.10 10.49 6.79
CA SER A 72 12.94 11.23 7.72
C SER A 72 13.93 12.11 6.95
N ASP A 73 13.86 13.43 7.13
CA ASP A 73 14.81 14.39 6.58
C ASP A 73 15.23 15.41 7.66
N ASP A 74 16.46 15.26 8.15
CA ASP A 74 17.02 16.16 9.17
C ASP A 74 17.25 17.60 8.65
N ASN A 75 17.22 17.81 7.33
CA ASN A 75 17.34 19.13 6.74
C ASN A 75 15.98 19.81 6.54
N ALA A 76 14.87 19.09 6.71
CA ALA A 76 13.54 19.63 6.56
C ALA A 76 13.29 20.72 7.62
N ARG A 77 12.91 21.92 7.17
CA ARG A 77 12.53 23.03 8.07
C ARG A 77 11.05 23.02 8.43
N GLU A 78 10.26 22.30 7.65
CA GLU A 78 8.82 22.15 7.79
C GLU A 78 8.41 20.76 7.30
N ILE A 79 7.19 20.36 7.62
CA ILE A 79 6.62 19.09 7.15
C ILE A 79 5.98 19.35 5.80
N THR A 80 6.33 18.56 4.80
CA THR A 80 5.74 18.63 3.46
C THR A 80 5.03 17.33 3.13
N VAL A 81 3.79 17.43 2.66
CA VAL A 81 2.99 16.31 2.19
C VAL A 81 2.84 16.45 0.69
N ASP A 82 3.33 15.48 -0.06
CA ASP A 82 3.22 15.38 -1.51
C ASP A 82 2.28 14.21 -1.84
N TYR A 83 1.29 14.42 -2.70
CA TYR A 83 0.22 13.43 -2.92
C TYR A 83 -0.39 13.55 -4.32
N PRO A 84 -0.99 12.47 -4.88
CA PRO A 84 -1.61 12.52 -6.19
C PRO A 84 -2.98 13.21 -6.08
N SER A 85 -3.05 14.50 -6.43
CA SER A 85 -4.19 15.37 -6.11
C SER A 85 -5.47 15.03 -6.87
N GLU A 86 -5.36 14.31 -7.98
CA GLU A 86 -6.54 13.80 -8.69
C GLU A 86 -7.20 12.62 -7.96
N LEU A 87 -6.43 11.86 -7.20
CA LEU A 87 -6.90 10.66 -6.48
C LEU A 87 -7.26 10.95 -5.03
N VAL A 88 -6.53 11.87 -4.41
CA VAL A 88 -6.53 12.09 -2.96
C VAL A 88 -6.66 13.56 -2.64
N GLU A 89 -7.48 13.87 -1.63
CA GLU A 89 -7.50 15.16 -0.95
C GLU A 89 -6.82 15.04 0.41
N VAL A 90 -5.93 15.99 0.71
CA VAL A 90 -5.20 16.06 1.97
C VAL A 90 -5.51 17.37 2.67
N LYS A 91 -5.89 17.31 3.95
CA LYS A 91 -6.28 18.47 4.75
C LYS A 91 -5.74 18.37 6.18
N MET A 92 -5.47 19.51 6.81
CA MET A 92 -5.16 19.55 8.24
C MET A 92 -6.45 19.71 9.06
N LYS A 93 -6.62 18.87 10.09
CA LYS A 93 -7.60 19.04 11.16
C LYS A 93 -6.84 19.33 12.46
N GLY A 94 -6.59 20.60 12.73
CA GLY A 94 -5.65 21.01 13.78
C GLY A 94 -4.23 20.54 13.43
N THR A 95 -3.62 19.70 14.27
CA THR A 95 -2.30 19.07 14.03
C THR A 95 -2.38 17.66 13.46
N MET A 96 -3.57 17.20 13.06
CA MET A 96 -3.77 15.90 12.42
C MET A 96 -3.88 16.06 10.90
N LEU A 97 -3.16 15.22 10.16
CA LEU A 97 -3.32 15.10 8.71
C LEU A 97 -4.48 14.17 8.41
N ASP A 98 -5.43 14.65 7.60
CA ASP A 98 -6.58 13.90 7.11
C ASP A 98 -6.43 13.64 5.62
N ILE A 99 -6.40 12.36 5.25
CA ILE A 99 -6.21 11.88 3.88
C ILE A 99 -7.48 11.15 3.46
N ILE A 100 -8.13 11.63 2.40
CA ILE A 100 -9.40 11.09 1.89
C ILE A 100 -9.37 10.98 0.38
N THR A 101 -10.27 10.15 -0.18
CA THR A 101 -10.51 10.08 -1.61
C THR A 101 -10.92 11.45 -2.16
N SER A 102 -10.40 11.82 -3.34
CA SER A 102 -10.76 13.09 -3.96
C SER A 102 -12.25 13.15 -4.30
N SER A 103 -12.81 14.37 -4.28
CA SER A 103 -14.19 14.61 -4.69
C SER A 103 -14.48 14.15 -6.13
N GLU A 104 -13.51 14.22 -7.04
CA GLU A 104 -13.68 13.77 -8.42
C GLU A 104 -13.74 12.25 -8.56
N VAL A 105 -12.90 11.51 -7.83
CA VAL A 105 -13.02 10.05 -7.73
C VAL A 105 -14.36 9.67 -7.07
N GLY A 106 -14.73 10.35 -5.99
CA GLY A 106 -16.00 10.14 -5.30
C GLY A 106 -17.23 10.36 -6.20
N LYS A 107 -17.25 11.43 -7.00
CA LYS A 107 -18.31 11.68 -8.00
C LYS A 107 -18.35 10.60 -9.07
N THR A 108 -17.19 10.21 -9.60
CA THR A 108 -17.10 9.21 -10.66
C THR A 108 -17.69 7.86 -10.21
N LYS A 109 -17.41 7.47 -8.96
CA LYS A 109 -18.03 6.31 -8.30
C LYS A 109 -19.53 6.47 -8.08
N ALA A 110 -19.97 7.63 -7.58
CA ALA A 110 -21.39 7.89 -7.36
C ALA A 110 -22.22 7.88 -8.65
N GLU A 111 -21.59 8.23 -9.78
CA GLU A 111 -22.17 8.15 -11.13
C GLU A 111 -22.12 6.73 -11.72
N GLY A 112 -21.54 5.75 -11.02
CA GLY A 112 -21.40 4.37 -11.48
C GLY A 112 -20.46 4.19 -12.67
N ARG A 113 -19.54 5.14 -12.89
CA ARG A 113 -18.59 5.08 -14.00
C ARG A 113 -17.33 4.32 -13.60
N THR A 114 -16.80 3.54 -14.52
CA THR A 114 -15.47 2.96 -14.39
C THR A 114 -14.41 4.06 -14.50
N PHE A 115 -13.28 3.84 -13.84
CA PHE A 115 -12.12 4.71 -13.96
C PHE A 115 -10.83 3.89 -13.96
N GLU A 116 -9.80 4.46 -14.57
CA GLU A 116 -8.47 3.90 -14.63
C GLU A 116 -7.48 4.84 -13.94
N ILE A 117 -6.56 4.27 -13.18
CA ILE A 117 -5.45 5.00 -12.58
C ILE A 117 -4.22 4.76 -13.44
N VAL A 118 -3.61 5.84 -13.93
CA VAL A 118 -2.43 5.78 -14.80
C VAL A 118 -1.29 6.63 -14.24
N GLU A 119 -0.08 6.12 -14.38
CA GLU A 119 1.12 6.93 -14.28
C GLU A 119 1.39 7.53 -15.67
N LYS A 120 1.58 8.85 -15.77
CA LYS A 120 1.81 9.49 -17.06
C LYS A 120 3.15 8.99 -17.62
N LYS A 121 3.12 8.13 -18.64
CA LYS A 121 4.27 7.98 -19.54
C LYS A 121 4.49 9.34 -20.20
N GLU A 122 5.71 9.87 -20.15
CA GLU A 122 6.08 10.95 -21.07
C GLU A 122 5.70 10.49 -22.49
N GLU A 123 5.09 11.36 -23.27
CA GLU A 123 4.73 11.06 -24.66
C GLU A 123 6.02 10.80 -25.44
N GLU A 124 6.49 9.56 -25.47
CA GLU A 124 7.44 9.10 -26.46
C GLU A 124 6.78 9.28 -27.82
N LYS A 125 7.34 10.21 -28.61
CA LYS A 125 6.99 10.39 -30.01
C LYS A 125 7.14 9.05 -30.72
N THR A 126 6.01 8.44 -31.05
CA THR A 126 5.77 7.48 -32.14
C THR A 126 7.02 6.84 -32.75
N SER A 127 7.26 5.58 -32.40
CA SER A 127 7.74 4.59 -33.37
C SER A 127 6.89 3.33 -33.21
N GLU A 128 6.30 2.90 -34.32
CA GLU A 128 5.49 1.70 -34.45
C GLU A 128 6.27 0.44 -34.03
N GLU A 129 5.52 -0.51 -33.47
CA GLU A 129 5.88 -1.89 -33.13
C GLU A 129 6.91 -2.10 -31.99
N GLY A 130 6.40 -2.32 -30.78
CA GLY A 130 7.19 -2.83 -29.65
C GLY A 130 6.35 -3.01 -28.38
N TYR A 131 6.42 -4.20 -27.79
CA TYR A 131 5.79 -4.63 -26.54
C TYR A 131 6.19 -3.76 -25.34
N ASP A 132 5.23 -3.41 -24.48
CA ASP A 132 5.21 -3.71 -23.02
C ASP A 132 4.08 -2.91 -22.37
N ILE A 133 2.97 -3.60 -22.06
CA ILE A 133 1.94 -3.05 -21.19
C ILE A 133 2.32 -3.42 -19.76
N ASP A 134 3.31 -2.71 -19.22
CA ASP A 134 3.60 -2.71 -17.80
C ASP A 134 2.52 -1.91 -17.08
N TYR A 135 1.39 -2.57 -16.81
CA TYR A 135 0.40 -2.06 -15.87
C TYR A 135 0.94 -2.29 -14.45
N SER A 136 1.30 -1.20 -13.75
CA SER A 136 0.88 -0.90 -12.37
C SER A 136 1.96 -0.29 -11.46
N SER A 137 1.95 1.04 -11.35
CA SER A 137 1.87 1.67 -10.03
C SER A 137 0.46 2.29 -9.89
N GLN A 138 -0.57 1.43 -9.85
CA GLN A 138 -1.99 1.83 -9.65
C GLN A 138 -2.27 2.32 -8.21
N THR A 139 -1.22 2.61 -7.45
CA THR A 139 -1.27 2.84 -6.01
C THR A 139 -1.06 4.32 -5.74
N ALA A 140 -1.95 4.92 -4.95
CA ALA A 140 -1.77 6.30 -4.52
C ALA A 140 -0.66 6.37 -3.48
N VAL A 141 0.50 6.95 -3.83
CA VAL A 141 1.62 7.16 -2.89
C VAL A 141 1.58 8.57 -2.32
N ILE A 142 1.33 8.68 -1.01
CA ILE A 142 1.35 9.93 -0.25
C ILE A 142 2.67 10.01 0.53
N ILE A 143 3.50 10.98 0.21
CA ILE A 143 4.83 11.15 0.80
C ILE A 143 4.76 12.26 1.84
N VAL A 144 5.09 11.95 3.09
CA VAL A 144 5.15 12.90 4.20
C VAL A 144 6.61 13.03 4.62
N ASN A 145 7.27 14.08 4.13
CA ASN A 145 8.62 14.41 4.54
C ASN A 145 8.62 15.27 5.82
N MET A 146 9.39 14.88 6.83
CA MET A 146 9.46 15.59 8.10
C MET A 146 10.80 15.43 8.81
N PRO A 147 11.12 16.33 9.76
CA PRO A 147 12.28 16.14 10.64
C PRO A 147 12.20 14.83 11.41
N LYS A 148 13.34 14.14 11.57
CA LYS A 148 13.45 12.87 12.30
C LYS A 148 12.78 12.90 13.67
N ALA A 149 12.99 13.97 14.44
CA ALA A 149 12.41 14.09 15.77
C ALA A 149 10.87 14.07 15.75
N THR A 150 10.26 14.69 14.74
CA THR A 150 8.81 14.69 14.54
C THR A 150 8.33 13.29 14.15
N LEU A 151 9.02 12.60 13.25
CA LEU A 151 8.67 11.24 12.84
C LEU A 151 8.73 10.27 14.02
N LEU A 152 9.80 10.33 14.83
CA LEU A 152 9.93 9.50 16.03
C LEU A 152 8.81 9.77 17.05
N GLN A 153 8.46 11.04 17.28
CA GLN A 153 7.34 11.40 18.14
C GLN A 153 6.00 10.88 17.62
N LEU A 154 5.78 10.97 16.30
CA LEU A 154 4.60 10.43 15.65
C LEU A 154 4.53 8.92 15.88
N LEU A 155 5.59 8.18 15.55
CA LEU A 155 5.60 6.72 15.63
C LEU A 155 5.46 6.18 17.06
N ALA A 156 6.07 6.86 18.04
CA ALA A 156 6.02 6.49 19.46
C ALA A 156 4.61 6.56 20.07
N ASN A 157 3.70 7.36 19.52
CA ASN A 157 2.32 7.42 20.01
C ASN A 157 1.47 6.34 19.33
N PRO A 158 1.00 5.28 20.01
CA PRO A 158 0.26 4.17 19.39
C PRO A 158 -1.04 4.60 18.70
N LYS A 159 -1.60 5.78 19.01
CA LYS A 159 -2.84 6.30 18.41
C LYS A 159 -2.62 7.32 17.30
N SER A 160 -1.37 7.62 16.95
CA SER A 160 -1.05 8.65 15.96
C SER A 160 -1.36 8.24 14.52
N LEU A 161 -1.26 6.96 14.18
CA LEU A 161 -1.57 6.45 12.84
C LEU A 161 -2.87 5.67 12.89
N ASN A 162 -3.89 6.21 12.24
CA ASN A 162 -5.19 5.58 12.04
C ASN A 162 -5.41 5.36 10.54
N LEU A 163 -4.86 4.25 10.04
CA LEU A 163 -4.85 3.91 8.63
C LEU A 163 -5.88 2.80 8.39
N LYS A 164 -6.79 3.03 7.45
CA LYS A 164 -7.81 2.05 7.07
C LYS A 164 -7.38 1.38 5.76
N GLY A 165 -6.85 0.17 5.86
CA GLY A 165 -6.21 -0.51 4.74
C GLY A 165 -4.88 0.14 4.33
N GLY A 166 -4.45 -0.12 3.10
CA GLY A 166 -3.17 0.34 2.54
C GLY A 166 -1.94 -0.21 3.27
N SER A 167 -0.78 0.36 2.95
CA SER A 167 0.49 0.04 3.60
C SER A 167 1.23 1.30 4.06
N LEU A 168 2.18 1.09 4.98
CA LEU A 168 3.02 2.13 5.54
C LEU A 168 4.46 1.88 5.10
N ASN A 169 5.08 2.88 4.47
CA ASN A 169 6.52 2.90 4.24
C ASN A 169 7.18 3.90 5.21
N ILE A 170 8.32 3.52 5.79
CA ILE A 170 9.17 4.40 6.59
C ILE A 170 10.54 4.45 5.92
N ALA A 171 10.94 5.63 5.48
CA ALA A 171 12.17 5.83 4.72
C ALA A 171 13.21 6.66 5.49
N ASN A 172 14.48 6.27 5.36
CA ASN A 172 15.66 6.98 5.84
C ASN A 172 15.70 7.24 7.36
N LEU A 173 14.96 6.45 8.14
CA LEU A 173 14.91 6.62 9.58
C LEU A 173 16.10 5.92 10.26
N LYS A 174 16.89 6.69 11.01
CA LYS A 174 17.97 6.16 11.84
C LYS A 174 17.68 6.37 13.32
N ALA A 175 17.74 5.33 14.15
CA ALA A 175 17.49 5.46 15.59
C ALA A 175 18.17 4.36 16.40
N ASP A 176 18.48 4.62 17.67
CA ASP A 176 19.00 3.58 18.56
C ASP A 176 17.95 2.50 18.84
N THR A 177 16.68 2.90 18.97
CA THR A 177 15.57 2.01 19.26
C THR A 177 14.37 2.31 18.37
N PHE A 178 13.75 1.26 17.83
CA PHE A 178 12.51 1.33 17.07
C PHE A 178 11.51 0.29 17.61
N ASP A 179 10.44 0.73 18.27
CA ASP A 179 9.34 -0.15 18.69
C ASP A 179 8.10 0.18 17.86
N PHE A 180 7.64 -0.78 17.07
CA PHE A 180 6.50 -0.63 16.18
C PHE A 180 5.53 -1.78 16.34
N ARG A 181 4.35 -1.50 16.92
CA ARG A 181 3.31 -2.52 17.17
C ARG A 181 1.97 -2.06 16.61
N ARG A 182 1.72 -2.37 15.34
CA ARG A 182 0.51 -1.98 14.62
C ARG A 182 0.22 -3.00 13.53
N LYS A 183 -1.03 -3.46 13.43
CA LYS A 183 -1.48 -4.40 12.40
C LYS A 183 -1.63 -3.68 11.04
N VAL A 184 -0.51 -3.44 10.36
CA VAL A 184 -0.43 -2.81 9.03
C VAL A 184 0.75 -3.42 8.26
N GLU A 185 0.64 -3.50 6.94
CA GLU A 185 1.78 -3.83 6.10
C GLU A 185 2.83 -2.72 6.19
N LEU A 186 4.09 -3.11 6.46
CA LEU A 186 5.18 -2.20 6.75
C LEU A 186 6.34 -2.44 5.79
N LEU A 187 6.81 -1.38 5.15
CA LEU A 187 8.08 -1.33 4.45
C LEU A 187 9.05 -0.43 5.20
N LEU A 188 10.27 -0.90 5.41
CA LEU A 188 11.39 -0.10 5.90
C LEU A 188 12.41 0.04 4.76
N ASP A 189 12.68 1.28 4.38
CA ASP A 189 13.61 1.60 3.28
C ASP A 189 14.73 2.53 3.76
N GLY A 190 15.98 2.17 3.51
CA GLY A 190 17.15 2.96 3.91
C GLY A 190 17.24 3.20 5.43
N CYS A 191 16.68 2.32 6.26
CA CYS A 191 16.61 2.50 7.71
C CYS A 191 17.84 1.92 8.43
N ASP A 192 18.16 2.46 9.61
CA ASP A 192 19.29 2.00 10.44
C ASP A 192 18.90 2.01 11.92
N PHE A 193 18.80 0.81 12.52
CA PHE A 193 18.39 0.63 13.91
C PHE A 193 19.41 -0.19 14.69
N GLN A 194 19.84 0.31 15.85
CA GLN A 194 20.63 -0.52 16.77
C GLN A 194 19.76 -1.63 17.39
N GLN A 195 18.51 -1.30 17.74
CA GLN A 195 17.52 -2.25 18.25
C GLN A 195 16.15 -1.98 17.63
N ALA A 196 15.47 -3.02 17.15
CA ALA A 196 14.11 -2.93 16.64
C ALA A 196 13.23 -4.02 17.25
N THR A 197 12.01 -3.67 17.62
CA THR A 197 10.93 -4.59 18.00
C THR A 197 9.73 -4.30 17.10
N ILE A 198 9.33 -5.27 16.29
CA ILE A 198 8.25 -5.09 15.32
C ILE A 198 7.19 -6.19 15.49
N ASP A 199 5.93 -5.76 15.61
CA ASP A 199 4.72 -6.60 15.63
C ASP A 199 3.68 -5.99 14.69
N ILE A 200 3.44 -6.69 13.57
CA ILE A 200 2.51 -6.26 12.52
C ILE A 200 1.29 -7.19 12.38
N GLY A 201 1.06 -8.07 13.34
CA GLY A 201 0.03 -9.10 13.23
C GLY A 201 0.31 -10.04 12.05
N THR A 202 -0.69 -10.24 11.20
CA THR A 202 -0.67 -11.11 10.01
C THR A 202 -0.19 -10.43 8.72
N HIS A 203 0.42 -9.24 8.80
CA HIS A 203 0.79 -8.43 7.62
C HIS A 203 2.25 -8.68 7.20
N GLY A 204 2.63 -8.23 6.00
CA GLY A 204 4.01 -8.34 5.51
C GLY A 204 4.94 -7.25 6.06
N LEU A 205 6.20 -7.61 6.29
CA LEU A 205 7.31 -6.71 6.53
C LEU A 205 8.27 -6.73 5.34
N GLY A 206 8.37 -5.63 4.61
CA GLY A 206 9.41 -5.41 3.61
C GLY A 206 10.63 -4.71 4.21
N LEU A 207 11.83 -5.12 3.82
CA LEU A 207 13.09 -4.47 4.20
C LEU A 207 13.92 -4.21 2.93
N THR A 208 14.33 -2.97 2.70
CA THR A 208 15.25 -2.60 1.61
C THR A 208 16.30 -1.65 2.15
N ASP A 209 17.57 -1.86 1.79
CA ASP A 209 18.71 -1.06 2.25
C ASP A 209 18.71 -0.79 3.78
N THR A 210 18.16 -1.75 4.54
CA THR A 210 17.84 -1.58 5.96
C THR A 210 18.77 -2.39 6.85
N HIS A 211 19.35 -1.73 7.85
CA HIS A 211 20.30 -2.32 8.80
C HIS A 211 19.68 -2.40 10.20
N ILE A 212 19.73 -3.59 10.82
CA ILE A 212 19.22 -3.79 12.19
C ILE A 212 20.23 -4.60 13.02
N GLY A 213 20.67 -4.04 14.15
CA GLY A 213 21.55 -4.74 15.09
C GLY A 213 20.83 -5.86 15.84
N GLN A 214 19.93 -5.51 16.75
CA GLN A 214 19.09 -6.48 17.47
C GLN A 214 17.66 -6.37 16.98
N PHE A 215 17.15 -7.41 16.34
CA PHE A 215 15.81 -7.43 15.78
C PHE A 215 14.93 -8.44 16.50
N THR A 216 13.88 -7.99 17.18
CA THR A 216 12.80 -8.85 17.67
C THR A 216 11.59 -8.71 16.76
N PHE A 217 11.19 -9.81 16.12
CA PHE A 217 10.03 -9.84 15.24
C PHE A 217 8.96 -10.79 15.76
N PHE A 218 7.72 -10.33 15.79
CA PHE A 218 6.55 -11.15 16.10
C PHE A 218 5.83 -11.53 14.81
N ALA A 219 5.95 -12.81 14.42
CA ALA A 219 5.20 -13.37 13.31
C ALA A 219 3.98 -14.10 13.85
N THR A 220 2.78 -13.54 13.63
CA THR A 220 1.57 -14.06 14.26
C THR A 220 0.45 -14.31 13.27
N GLU A 221 -0.21 -15.46 13.42
CA GLU A 221 -1.43 -15.81 12.71
C GLU A 221 -2.63 -15.80 13.67
N ASP A 222 -3.64 -14.99 13.37
CA ASP A 222 -4.96 -15.02 14.01
C ASP A 222 -5.85 -16.00 13.21
N THR A 223 -6.37 -17.04 13.88
CA THR A 223 -6.94 -18.26 13.27
C THR A 223 -8.09 -18.10 12.25
N ILE A 224 -8.24 -19.15 11.42
CA ILE A 224 -9.32 -19.58 10.49
C ILE A 224 -9.21 -19.12 9.03
N ASN A 225 -8.72 -17.92 8.71
CA ASN A 225 -8.70 -17.43 7.31
C ASN A 225 -7.29 -17.08 6.77
N SER A 226 -6.24 -17.66 7.37
CA SER A 226 -4.79 -17.56 7.06
C SER A 226 -4.36 -16.47 6.06
N ARG A 227 -3.92 -15.32 6.59
CA ARG A 227 -2.86 -14.51 5.97
C ARG A 227 -1.57 -14.80 6.74
N SER A 228 -0.60 -15.42 6.08
CA SER A 228 0.73 -15.65 6.66
C SER A 228 1.46 -14.33 6.82
N THR A 229 2.22 -14.21 7.91
CA THR A 229 3.17 -13.09 8.08
C THR A 229 4.44 -13.41 7.30
N THR A 230 5.04 -12.42 6.63
CA THR A 230 6.30 -12.60 5.91
C THR A 230 7.28 -11.49 6.25
N ILE A 231 8.57 -11.82 6.17
CA ILE A 231 9.63 -10.83 5.99
C ILE A 231 10.08 -10.98 4.54
N SER A 232 10.16 -9.86 3.82
CA SER A 232 10.70 -9.80 2.47
C SER A 232 12.00 -9.02 2.52
N GLU A 233 13.11 -9.74 2.61
CA GLU A 233 14.45 -9.18 2.64
C GLU A 233 14.90 -8.77 1.23
N GLY A 234 14.81 -7.47 0.95
CA GLY A 234 15.29 -6.84 -0.25
C GLY A 234 16.80 -6.57 -0.23
N LYS A 235 17.31 -6.09 -1.36
CA LYS A 235 18.72 -5.75 -1.55
C LYS A 235 19.20 -4.77 -0.48
N GLY A 236 20.44 -4.96 -0.01
CA GLY A 236 21.08 -4.08 0.97
C GLY A 236 20.59 -4.25 2.41
N THR A 237 19.69 -5.20 2.65
CA THR A 237 19.23 -5.56 4.00
C THR A 237 20.30 -6.35 4.75
N ALA A 238 20.58 -5.94 5.99
CA ALA A 238 21.51 -6.64 6.88
C ALA A 238 21.00 -6.62 8.33
N ILE A 239 20.88 -7.80 8.93
CA ILE A 239 20.39 -8.01 10.28
C ILE A 239 21.45 -8.77 11.07
N GLU A 240 21.95 -8.20 12.15
CA GLU A 240 22.98 -8.86 12.94
C GLU A 240 22.38 -10.02 13.74
N ASN A 241 21.33 -9.78 14.52
CA ASN A 241 20.69 -10.79 15.34
C ASN A 241 19.18 -10.70 15.24
N LEU A 242 18.55 -11.77 14.76
CA LEU A 242 17.10 -11.93 14.78
C LEU A 242 16.68 -12.81 15.97
N LEU A 243 15.76 -12.31 16.78
CA LEU A 243 14.88 -13.08 17.65
C LEU A 243 13.49 -13.15 17.01
N LEU A 244 13.19 -14.27 16.38
CA LEU A 244 11.90 -14.55 15.79
C LEU A 244 10.98 -15.20 16.82
N ARG A 245 9.88 -14.53 17.15
CA ARG A 245 8.80 -15.08 17.99
C ARG A 245 7.62 -15.39 17.10
N THR A 246 7.36 -16.67 16.85
CA THR A 246 6.39 -17.07 15.82
C THR A 246 5.46 -18.19 16.22
N ASN A 247 4.21 -18.10 15.78
CA ASN A 247 3.23 -19.20 15.79
C ASN A 247 2.85 -19.68 14.36
N THR A 248 3.54 -19.18 13.33
CA THR A 248 3.31 -19.48 11.92
C THR A 248 4.62 -19.82 11.21
N ASP A 249 4.51 -20.48 10.05
CA ASP A 249 5.65 -20.85 9.23
C ASP A 249 6.32 -19.62 8.64
N MET A 250 7.65 -19.65 8.50
CA MET A 250 8.42 -18.52 7.99
C MET A 250 9.45 -18.98 6.95
N ASN A 251 9.63 -18.14 5.93
CA ASN A 251 10.72 -18.23 4.98
C ASN A 251 11.65 -17.04 5.22
N LEU A 252 12.95 -17.30 5.37
CA LEU A 252 13.95 -16.26 5.65
C LEU A 252 15.11 -16.38 4.66
N ASP A 253 15.54 -15.25 4.10
CA ASP A 253 16.82 -15.18 3.37
C ASP A 253 17.98 -15.20 4.36
N TYR A 254 18.61 -16.36 4.53
CA TYR A 254 19.66 -16.55 5.52
C TYR A 254 20.85 -15.60 5.32
N SER A 255 21.12 -15.16 4.09
CA SER A 255 22.25 -14.29 3.79
C SER A 255 22.14 -12.90 4.41
N CYS A 256 20.92 -12.47 4.75
CA CYS A 256 20.66 -11.20 5.42
C CYS A 256 20.92 -11.24 6.93
N TYR A 257 21.16 -12.42 7.53
CA TYR A 257 21.28 -12.58 8.98
C TYR A 257 22.66 -13.09 9.40
N LYS A 258 23.24 -12.55 10.48
CA LYS A 258 24.40 -13.23 11.12
C LYS A 258 23.97 -14.30 12.11
N HIS A 259 22.93 -14.02 12.90
CA HIS A 259 22.37 -14.95 13.88
C HIS A 259 20.86 -14.92 13.87
N ILE A 260 20.26 -16.11 13.99
CA ILE A 260 18.80 -16.30 14.08
C ILE A 260 18.52 -17.18 15.29
N ASN A 261 17.67 -16.68 16.19
CA ASN A 261 17.08 -17.43 17.27
C ASN A 261 15.57 -17.48 17.06
N VAL A 262 14.95 -18.65 17.27
CA VAL A 262 13.52 -18.85 17.08
C VAL A 262 12.92 -19.30 18.40
N GLU A 263 11.96 -18.52 18.89
CA GLU A 263 11.13 -18.86 20.03
C GLU A 263 9.73 -19.17 19.54
N GLN A 264 9.30 -20.42 19.72
CA GLN A 264 7.92 -20.79 19.45
C GLN A 264 6.99 -19.98 20.36
N TYR A 265 6.01 -19.33 19.75
CA TYR A 265 4.95 -18.61 20.43
C TYR A 265 3.65 -19.40 20.27
N GLY A 266 2.96 -19.71 21.37
CA GLY A 266 1.75 -20.55 21.35
C GLY A 266 2.04 -22.05 21.25
N GLN A 267 1.02 -22.84 20.89
CA GLN A 267 1.08 -24.32 20.90
C GLN A 267 1.24 -24.97 19.52
N THR A 268 1.15 -24.19 18.44
CA THR A 268 1.24 -24.69 17.06
C THR A 268 2.69 -24.91 16.67
N MET A 269 3.01 -26.10 16.13
CA MET A 269 4.34 -26.34 15.53
C MET A 269 4.54 -25.42 14.34
N VAL A 270 5.76 -24.92 14.18
CA VAL A 270 6.14 -24.00 13.10
C VAL A 270 7.31 -24.57 12.32
N SER A 271 7.32 -24.34 11.03
CA SER A 271 8.39 -24.68 10.10
C SER A 271 9.11 -23.41 9.67
N ILE A 272 10.44 -23.41 9.80
CA ILE A 272 11.28 -22.29 9.37
C ILE A 272 12.15 -22.77 8.21
N ASN A 273 11.93 -22.18 7.04
CA ASN A 273 12.72 -22.45 5.85
C ASN A 273 13.75 -21.35 5.64
N PHE A 274 14.96 -21.75 5.29
CA PHE A 274 16.07 -20.84 4.99
C PHE A 274 16.45 -20.94 3.52
N THR A 275 16.48 -19.81 2.83
CA THR A 275 17.03 -19.70 1.47
C THR A 275 18.41 -19.05 1.52
N ASN A 276 19.17 -19.13 0.42
CA ASN A 276 20.46 -18.45 0.24
C ASN A 276 21.49 -18.70 1.37
N VAL A 277 21.44 -19.89 1.97
CA VAL A 277 22.38 -20.31 3.00
C VAL A 277 23.79 -20.45 2.42
N SER A 278 24.69 -19.53 2.78
CA SER A 278 26.08 -19.58 2.31
C SER A 278 26.95 -20.44 3.24
N ARG A 279 27.65 -21.43 2.67
CA ARG A 279 28.74 -22.32 3.18
C ARG A 279 28.59 -22.95 4.58
N LYS A 280 28.26 -22.20 5.63
CA LYS A 280 28.09 -22.69 7.00
C LYS A 280 26.87 -22.02 7.64
N CYS A 281 25.86 -22.82 7.92
CA CYS A 281 24.78 -22.48 8.83
C CYS A 281 24.95 -23.28 10.13
N SER A 282 24.65 -22.68 11.27
CA SER A 282 24.64 -23.35 12.56
C SER A 282 23.31 -23.07 13.23
N LEU A 283 22.39 -24.01 13.08
CA LEU A 283 21.13 -24.08 13.81
C LEU A 283 21.44 -24.75 15.16
N LYS A 284 21.01 -24.16 16.27
CA LYS A 284 21.14 -24.77 17.61
C LYS A 284 19.80 -25.30 18.07
#